data_AF-A0AAW0QXB4-F1
#
_entry.id   AF-A0AAW0QXB4-F1
#
_cell.length_a   1.000
_cell.length_b   1.000
_cell.length_c   1.000
_cell.angle_alpha   90.00
_cell.angle_beta   90.00
_cell.angle_gamma   90.00
#
_symmetry.space_group_name_H-M   'P 1'
#
loop_
_entity.id
_entity.type
_entity.pdbx_description
1 polymer ?
#
loop_
_entity_poly.entity_id
_entity_poly.type
_entity_poly.pdbx_seq_one_letter_code
_entity_poly.pdbx_strand_id
1 'polypeptide(L)'
;MAGAEPFPAFNSSADQPYTASNENNARRRRKSSALGQDIRAGDTGAPSLGTGLAGNPSPPSSSSSSAAFNSNGEKDASAGKKFSKRRKARTLVRRCKHYATKHTWVGPLVLLIAFLAAYAAYPNESNPVSHFIFLSYKLPLEAGADPETTTHQYGKGAAAPLARWCGLRSRGKQYRFMEQMYTAIYFGILGPVGMYVMSRTPVWYFNTRGMYENFPHKTHEACFKFYYLFQAAYWAQQAIVLLLGLEKRRKDFKELVGHHIVSLALIALSYRFHFTYMGLAVYITHDISDFFLATSKTMNYLDSIFMGPYFALFMGMWIYLRHYLNLKILFSLFTEFRTVGPYEMDWENGQFKCLLSNVITGTLLASLQALNLFWLFFIVRIAYRFAFAGVAKDDRSDGDDSDEEEEQASLKEKDEATPLLNGGNGDANGALNARANGASSSSNNKKKASR
;
A
#
# COMPACT_ATOMS: atom_id res chain seq x y z
N MET A 1 27.83 -43.88 -55.64
CA MET A 1 26.40 -44.10 -55.89
C MET A 1 25.66 -42.83 -55.50
N ALA A 2 25.31 -42.04 -56.51
CA ALA A 2 24.48 -40.85 -56.43
C ALA A 2 23.25 -41.13 -57.31
N GLY A 3 22.06 -40.79 -56.82
CA GLY A 3 20.80 -40.95 -57.54
C GLY A 3 19.92 -39.72 -57.31
N ALA A 4 20.01 -38.79 -58.25
CA ALA A 4 18.93 -37.89 -58.66
C ALA A 4 17.81 -38.76 -59.30
N GLU A 5 16.54 -38.38 -59.48
CA GLU A 5 15.88 -37.12 -59.84
C GLU A 5 14.32 -37.39 -59.81
N PRO A 6 13.38 -36.68 -60.48
CA PRO A 6 12.55 -35.57 -60.00
C PRO A 6 11.00 -35.79 -60.05
N PHE A 7 10.27 -34.72 -59.67
CA PHE A 7 8.83 -34.47 -59.94
C PHE A 7 8.47 -34.41 -61.44
N PRO A 8 7.16 -34.49 -61.79
CA PRO A 8 6.64 -33.81 -62.98
C PRO A 8 5.65 -32.67 -62.64
N ALA A 9 5.65 -31.67 -63.52
CA ALA A 9 4.76 -30.52 -63.57
C ALA A 9 3.61 -30.75 -64.57
N PHE A 10 2.50 -30.01 -64.42
CA PHE A 10 1.58 -29.77 -65.52
C PHE A 10 1.16 -28.30 -65.56
N ASN A 11 1.29 -27.72 -66.75
CA ASN A 11 0.73 -26.44 -67.15
C ASN A 11 0.31 -26.55 -68.64
N SER A 12 -0.51 -25.60 -69.09
CA SER A 12 -1.00 -25.32 -70.47
C SER A 12 -2.26 -26.08 -70.90
N SER A 13 -3.16 -25.60 -71.78
CA SER A 13 -3.56 -24.28 -72.34
C SER A 13 -4.73 -24.62 -73.28
N ALA A 14 -5.76 -23.78 -73.43
CA ALA A 14 -6.57 -23.70 -74.67
C ALA A 14 -7.50 -22.48 -74.67
N ASP A 15 -7.19 -21.51 -75.54
CA ASP A 15 -8.12 -20.51 -76.07
C ASP A 15 -8.92 -21.11 -77.25
N GLN A 16 -10.20 -20.75 -77.39
CA GLN A 16 -10.78 -20.29 -78.67
C GLN A 16 -12.15 -19.58 -78.51
N PRO A 17 -12.52 -18.67 -79.44
CA PRO A 17 -13.54 -17.62 -79.28
C PRO A 17 -14.81 -17.84 -80.16
N TYR A 18 -15.85 -16.99 -80.01
CA TYR A 18 -16.63 -16.30 -81.08
C TYR A 18 -18.04 -15.81 -80.65
N THR A 19 -18.30 -14.54 -81.02
CA THR A 19 -19.55 -13.87 -81.48
C THR A 19 -20.71 -13.48 -80.53
N ALA A 20 -20.73 -12.16 -80.29
CA ALA A 20 -21.82 -11.18 -80.21
C ALA A 20 -23.29 -11.56 -80.51
N SER A 21 -24.22 -11.04 -79.70
CA SER A 21 -25.21 -10.01 -80.09
C SER A 21 -26.18 -9.70 -78.94
N ASN A 22 -27.01 -8.69 -79.16
CA ASN A 22 -27.51 -7.68 -78.23
C ASN A 22 -28.87 -8.03 -77.57
N GLU A 23 -29.21 -7.25 -76.53
CA GLU A 23 -30.55 -6.85 -76.06
C GLU A 23 -31.34 -7.63 -74.96
N ASN A 24 -31.60 -6.85 -73.89
CA ASN A 24 -32.86 -6.66 -73.16
C ASN A 24 -33.52 -7.84 -72.42
N ASN A 25 -33.36 -7.88 -71.09
CA ASN A 25 -34.52 -7.70 -70.19
C ASN A 25 -34.17 -7.43 -68.72
N ALA A 26 -34.86 -6.46 -68.14
CA ALA A 26 -34.74 -5.98 -66.77
C ALA A 26 -35.34 -6.96 -65.74
N ARG A 27 -34.62 -7.25 -64.64
CA ARG A 27 -35.22 -7.83 -63.41
C ARG A 27 -34.70 -7.19 -62.11
N ARG A 28 -35.49 -6.21 -61.67
CA ARG A 28 -35.86 -5.78 -60.30
C ARG A 28 -35.00 -6.23 -59.10
N ARG A 29 -34.38 -5.23 -58.44
CA ARG A 29 -33.72 -5.23 -57.12
C ARG A 29 -34.73 -5.40 -55.96
N ARG A 30 -34.48 -6.29 -54.99
CA ARG A 30 -35.18 -6.37 -53.68
C ARG A 30 -34.17 -6.35 -52.51
N LYS A 31 -34.51 -5.61 -51.44
CA LYS A 31 -33.74 -5.40 -50.22
C LYS A 31 -34.04 -6.47 -49.14
N SER A 32 -32.98 -6.85 -48.42
CA SER A 32 -32.83 -7.22 -46.98
C SER A 32 -33.80 -8.20 -46.29
N SER A 33 -33.23 -9.18 -45.59
CA SER A 33 -33.70 -9.62 -44.26
C SER A 33 -32.56 -10.25 -43.45
N ALA A 34 -32.34 -9.72 -42.24
CA ALA A 34 -31.52 -10.30 -41.20
C ALA A 34 -32.31 -11.37 -40.46
N LEU A 35 -31.75 -12.57 -40.27
CA LEU A 35 -32.22 -13.54 -39.29
C LEU A 35 -31.10 -14.55 -38.99
N GLY A 36 -30.60 -14.51 -37.76
CA GLY A 36 -29.68 -15.49 -37.18
C GLY A 36 -29.76 -15.31 -35.66
N GLN A 37 -30.63 -16.11 -35.03
CA GLN A 37 -30.83 -16.15 -33.58
C GLN A 37 -30.46 -17.53 -33.04
N ASP A 38 -29.92 -17.48 -31.84
CA ASP A 38 -29.27 -18.53 -31.07
C ASP A 38 -30.22 -19.62 -30.54
N ILE A 39 -29.67 -20.82 -30.31
CA ILE A 39 -30.21 -21.85 -29.41
C ILE A 39 -29.25 -22.05 -28.23
N ARG A 40 -29.84 -22.37 -27.08
CA ARG A 40 -29.37 -22.25 -25.70
C ARG A 40 -29.32 -23.64 -25.03
N ALA A 41 -28.27 -23.93 -24.25
CA ALA A 41 -28.20 -24.97 -23.21
C ALA A 41 -26.96 -24.66 -22.33
N GLY A 42 -26.92 -24.76 -21.00
CA GLY A 42 -27.86 -25.14 -19.96
C GLY A 42 -27.24 -24.74 -18.59
N ASP A 43 -28.12 -24.56 -17.60
CA ASP A 43 -27.85 -24.14 -16.22
C ASP A 43 -26.94 -25.09 -15.41
N THR A 44 -26.19 -24.52 -14.47
CA THR A 44 -26.04 -25.07 -13.10
C THR A 44 -26.21 -23.94 -12.07
N GLY A 45 -27.29 -24.02 -11.28
CA GLY A 45 -27.61 -23.15 -10.12
C GLY A 45 -26.67 -23.40 -8.92
N ALA A 46 -26.74 -22.67 -7.80
CA ALA A 46 -27.88 -22.03 -7.13
C ALA A 46 -27.39 -20.90 -6.13
N PRO A 47 -28.20 -20.37 -5.20
CA PRO A 47 -28.89 -19.08 -5.35
C PRO A 47 -28.56 -18.03 -4.26
N SER A 48 -28.83 -16.74 -4.55
CA SER A 48 -28.87 -15.67 -3.53
C SER A 48 -30.31 -15.41 -3.07
N LEU A 49 -30.48 -15.41 -1.74
CA LEU A 49 -31.69 -15.11 -0.96
C LEU A 49 -32.41 -13.80 -1.37
N GLY A 50 -33.74 -13.87 -1.46
CA GLY A 50 -34.62 -12.70 -1.58
C GLY A 50 -36.09 -13.06 -1.32
N THR A 51 -36.55 -12.76 -0.10
CA THR A 51 -37.93 -12.87 0.39
C THR A 51 -38.89 -11.94 -0.35
N GLY A 52 -40.12 -12.40 -0.63
CA GLY A 52 -41.22 -11.51 -1.01
C GLY A 52 -42.44 -12.25 -1.58
N LEU A 53 -43.47 -12.39 -0.74
CA LEU A 53 -44.74 -13.11 -0.92
C LEU A 53 -45.68 -12.62 -2.04
N ALA A 54 -46.60 -13.54 -2.39
CA ALA A 54 -47.96 -13.39 -2.96
C ALA A 54 -48.08 -13.22 -4.50
N GLY A 55 -48.97 -13.91 -5.23
CA GLY A 55 -50.00 -14.89 -4.89
C GLY A 55 -50.93 -15.11 -6.11
N ASN A 56 -51.27 -16.38 -6.37
CA ASN A 56 -52.43 -16.95 -7.09
C ASN A 56 -52.60 -16.93 -8.64
N PRO A 57 -53.36 -17.91 -9.21
CA PRO A 57 -53.00 -18.61 -10.45
C PRO A 57 -54.08 -18.67 -11.58
N SER A 58 -53.62 -18.83 -12.84
CA SER A 58 -54.18 -19.61 -13.99
C SER A 58 -55.58 -19.23 -14.60
N PRO A 59 -56.07 -19.86 -15.72
CA PRO A 59 -55.98 -19.41 -17.14
C PRO A 59 -57.37 -19.58 -17.88
N PRO A 60 -57.54 -19.97 -19.18
CA PRO A 60 -56.89 -19.71 -20.49
C PRO A 60 -57.90 -19.15 -21.56
N SER A 61 -57.52 -19.22 -22.87
CA SER A 61 -58.32 -19.06 -24.12
C SER A 61 -58.33 -17.64 -24.74
N SER A 62 -58.33 -17.41 -26.06
CA SER A 62 -58.18 -18.21 -27.28
C SER A 62 -58.06 -17.26 -28.48
N SER A 63 -57.33 -17.72 -29.51
CA SER A 63 -57.56 -17.54 -30.95
C SER A 63 -57.59 -16.17 -31.67
N SER A 64 -56.98 -16.23 -32.86
CA SER A 64 -57.31 -15.55 -34.13
C SER A 64 -56.91 -14.09 -34.36
N SER A 65 -55.77 -13.95 -35.02
CA SER A 65 -55.58 -13.27 -36.31
C SER A 65 -56.79 -12.56 -36.93
N SER A 66 -56.64 -11.29 -37.31
CA SER A 66 -56.44 -10.86 -38.72
C SER A 66 -56.73 -9.37 -38.93
N ALA A 67 -56.13 -8.85 -40.00
CA ALA A 67 -56.52 -7.68 -40.79
C ALA A 67 -56.19 -6.27 -40.26
N ALA A 68 -55.23 -5.68 -40.97
CA ALA A 68 -55.00 -4.24 -41.07
C ALA A 68 -56.12 -3.56 -41.88
N PHE A 69 -56.51 -2.34 -41.50
CA PHE A 69 -56.74 -1.24 -42.45
C PHE A 69 -56.79 0.14 -41.79
N ASN A 70 -56.01 1.03 -42.40
CA ASN A 70 -55.96 2.49 -42.47
C ASN A 70 -56.91 3.45 -41.70
N SER A 71 -56.23 4.50 -41.21
CA SER A 71 -56.45 5.94 -41.44
C SER A 71 -57.23 6.80 -40.43
N ASN A 72 -56.49 7.82 -39.97
CA ASN A 72 -56.85 9.20 -39.63
C ASN A 72 -57.82 9.46 -38.47
N GLY A 73 -57.22 9.86 -37.35
CA GLY A 73 -57.86 10.65 -36.29
C GLY A 73 -56.79 11.53 -35.65
N GLU A 74 -56.82 12.81 -35.99
CA GLU A 74 -55.94 13.87 -35.50
C GLU A 74 -56.37 14.32 -34.09
N LYS A 75 -55.39 14.83 -33.31
CA LYS A 75 -55.49 15.51 -32.00
C LYS A 75 -55.48 14.61 -30.76
N ASP A 76 -54.36 14.58 -30.03
CA ASP A 76 -54.23 15.44 -28.84
C ASP A 76 -52.84 15.38 -28.18
N ALA A 77 -52.58 16.44 -27.43
CA ALA A 77 -51.30 16.94 -27.00
C ALA A 77 -50.51 16.06 -26.00
N SER A 78 -49.20 16.33 -25.94
CA SER A 78 -48.43 16.38 -24.70
C SER A 78 -48.26 15.06 -23.91
N ALA A 79 -47.28 14.24 -24.31
CA ALA A 79 -46.60 13.34 -23.38
C ALA A 79 -45.07 13.40 -23.61
N GLY A 80 -44.43 14.33 -22.91
CA GLY A 80 -42.98 14.53 -22.94
C GLY A 80 -42.22 13.24 -22.61
N LYS A 81 -41.26 12.90 -23.47
CA LYS A 81 -40.27 11.83 -23.29
C LYS A 81 -39.50 11.97 -21.96
N LYS A 82 -40.03 11.43 -20.87
CA LYS A 82 -39.35 11.35 -19.56
C LYS A 82 -38.58 10.04 -19.32
N PHE A 83 -38.23 9.28 -20.36
CA PHE A 83 -37.41 8.05 -20.24
C PHE A 83 -35.93 8.19 -20.64
N SER A 84 -35.38 9.40 -20.76
CA SER A 84 -33.99 9.58 -21.25
C SER A 84 -32.90 9.63 -20.18
N LYS A 85 -33.15 10.04 -18.94
CA LYS A 85 -32.05 10.27 -17.97
C LYS A 85 -31.59 8.98 -17.28
N ARG A 86 -32.54 8.16 -16.78
CA ARG A 86 -32.25 6.90 -16.07
C ARG A 86 -31.62 5.83 -16.96
N ARG A 87 -32.01 5.76 -18.25
CA ARG A 87 -31.42 4.83 -19.23
C ARG A 87 -29.99 5.26 -19.61
N LYS A 88 -29.76 6.55 -19.85
CA LYS A 88 -28.41 7.09 -20.13
C LYS A 88 -27.44 6.90 -18.95
N ALA A 89 -27.88 7.17 -17.72
CA ALA A 89 -27.08 6.91 -16.52
C ALA A 89 -26.71 5.43 -16.36
N ARG A 90 -27.66 4.50 -16.55
CA ARG A 90 -27.38 3.05 -16.59
C ARG A 90 -26.39 2.66 -17.70
N THR A 91 -26.37 3.38 -18.82
CA THR A 91 -25.44 3.14 -19.94
C THR A 91 -24.04 3.69 -19.62
N LEU A 92 -23.95 4.85 -18.98
CA LEU A 92 -22.69 5.44 -18.52
C LEU A 92 -22.07 4.60 -17.41
N VAL A 93 -22.86 4.18 -16.40
CA VAL A 93 -22.40 3.28 -15.32
C VAL A 93 -21.90 1.96 -15.88
N ARG A 94 -22.57 1.39 -16.90
CA ARG A 94 -22.08 0.19 -17.59
C ARG A 94 -20.77 0.43 -18.34
N ARG A 95 -20.62 1.59 -19.00
CA ARG A 95 -19.37 1.98 -19.68
C ARG A 95 -18.23 2.23 -18.70
N CYS A 96 -18.47 2.95 -17.60
CA CYS A 96 -17.50 3.16 -16.54
C CYS A 96 -17.12 1.84 -15.86
N LYS A 97 -18.10 0.97 -15.57
CA LYS A 97 -17.83 -0.38 -15.04
C LYS A 97 -16.97 -1.18 -16.01
N HIS A 98 -17.34 -1.22 -17.30
CA HIS A 98 -16.59 -1.94 -18.33
C HIS A 98 -15.17 -1.37 -18.50
N TYR A 99 -15.02 -0.04 -18.48
CA TYR A 99 -13.74 0.63 -18.58
C TYR A 99 -12.87 0.39 -17.33
N ALA A 100 -13.44 0.47 -16.13
CA ALA A 100 -12.75 0.17 -14.87
C ALA A 100 -12.35 -1.31 -14.76
N THR A 101 -13.14 -2.24 -15.33
CA THR A 101 -12.75 -3.65 -15.41
C THR A 101 -11.65 -3.90 -16.44
N LYS A 102 -11.56 -3.09 -17.50
CA LYS A 102 -10.52 -3.19 -18.52
C LYS A 102 -9.22 -2.50 -18.08
N HIS A 103 -9.34 -1.39 -17.36
CA HIS A 103 -8.27 -0.58 -16.84
C HIS A 103 -8.40 -0.48 -15.32
N THR A 104 -7.99 -1.55 -14.65
CA THR A 104 -8.10 -1.70 -13.19
C THR A 104 -7.33 -0.62 -12.40
N TRP A 105 -6.37 0.06 -13.03
CA TRP A 105 -5.63 1.20 -12.46
C TRP A 105 -6.43 2.51 -12.43
N VAL A 106 -7.49 2.64 -13.25
CA VAL A 106 -8.27 3.89 -13.35
C VAL A 106 -9.06 4.16 -12.08
N GLY A 107 -9.63 3.12 -11.45
CA GLY A 107 -10.36 3.27 -10.19
C GLY A 107 -9.49 3.85 -9.06
N PRO A 108 -8.36 3.20 -8.71
CA PRO A 108 -7.41 3.72 -7.73
C PRO A 108 -6.87 5.12 -8.10
N LEU A 109 -6.54 5.37 -9.37
CA LEU A 109 -6.04 6.67 -9.81
C LEU A 109 -7.09 7.78 -9.65
N VAL A 110 -8.35 7.52 -10.01
CA VAL A 110 -9.45 8.49 -9.84
C VAL A 110 -9.69 8.79 -8.37
N LEU A 111 -9.64 7.78 -7.49
CA LEU A 111 -9.73 8.00 -6.04
C LEU A 111 -8.57 8.86 -5.54
N LEU A 112 -7.34 8.59 -5.98
CA LEU A 112 -6.16 9.37 -5.60
C LEU A 112 -6.26 10.83 -6.08
N ILE A 113 -6.63 11.04 -7.35
CA ILE A 113 -6.85 12.39 -7.91
C ILE A 113 -7.99 13.09 -7.16
N ALA A 114 -9.06 12.40 -6.80
CA ALA A 114 -10.18 13.00 -6.07
C ALA A 114 -9.77 13.46 -4.66
N PHE A 115 -8.99 12.66 -3.92
CA PHE A 115 -8.43 13.06 -2.63
C PHE A 115 -7.49 14.26 -2.77
N LEU A 116 -6.56 14.23 -3.73
CA LEU A 116 -5.63 15.33 -3.96
C LEU A 116 -6.35 16.62 -4.38
N ALA A 117 -7.35 16.53 -5.26
CA ALA A 117 -8.14 17.68 -5.70
C ALA A 117 -9.00 18.24 -4.56
N ALA A 118 -9.61 17.38 -3.73
CA ALA A 118 -10.37 17.80 -2.56
C ALA A 118 -9.49 18.50 -1.51
N TYR A 119 -8.22 18.09 -1.39
CA TYR A 119 -7.24 18.82 -0.57
C TYR A 119 -6.82 20.14 -1.22
N ALA A 120 -6.49 20.14 -2.52
CA ALA A 120 -6.07 21.34 -3.24
C ALA A 120 -7.14 22.45 -3.25
N ALA A 121 -8.42 22.08 -3.21
CA ALA A 121 -9.52 23.05 -3.10
C ALA A 121 -9.53 23.80 -1.76
N TYR A 122 -9.04 23.18 -0.68
CA TYR A 122 -8.97 23.79 0.65
C TYR A 122 -7.77 23.22 1.44
N PRO A 123 -6.55 23.73 1.17
CA PRO A 123 -5.31 23.15 1.70
C PRO A 123 -5.03 23.67 3.11
N ASN A 124 -5.78 23.20 4.09
CA ASN A 124 -5.55 23.47 5.51
C ASN A 124 -5.88 22.25 6.37
N GLU A 125 -5.47 22.31 7.64
CA GLU A 125 -5.69 21.25 8.63
C GLU A 125 -7.18 21.04 8.98
N SER A 126 -8.06 21.99 8.66
CA SER A 126 -9.50 21.83 8.86
C SER A 126 -10.17 20.96 7.79
N ASN A 127 -9.47 20.69 6.68
CA ASN A 127 -9.96 19.80 5.65
C ASN A 127 -9.89 18.34 6.14
N PRO A 128 -11.00 17.58 6.19
CA PRO A 128 -10.96 16.19 6.64
C PRO A 128 -10.06 15.31 5.78
N VAL A 129 -9.81 15.70 4.52
CA VAL A 129 -8.92 15.02 3.59
C VAL A 129 -7.45 15.17 3.99
N SER A 130 -7.09 16.23 4.71
CA SER A 130 -5.72 16.46 5.20
C SER A 130 -5.23 15.32 6.10
N HIS A 131 -6.09 14.76 6.94
CA HIS A 131 -5.78 13.63 7.83
C HIS A 131 -5.50 12.31 7.10
N PHE A 132 -5.93 12.19 5.84
CA PHE A 132 -5.66 11.02 5.00
C PHE A 132 -4.40 11.19 4.15
N ILE A 133 -3.89 12.42 4.02
CA ILE A 133 -2.71 12.75 3.20
C ILE A 133 -1.47 12.88 4.06
N PHE A 134 -1.55 13.59 5.19
CA PHE A 134 -0.43 13.79 6.10
C PHE A 134 -0.46 12.78 7.24
N LEU A 135 0.73 12.37 7.69
CA LEU A 135 0.85 11.58 8.90
C LEU A 135 0.27 12.37 10.09
N SER A 136 -0.32 11.65 11.03
CA SER A 136 -1.25 12.16 12.04
C SER A 136 -0.81 13.37 12.87
N TYR A 137 0.50 13.55 13.15
CA TYR A 137 0.95 14.62 14.05
C TYR A 137 2.20 15.30 13.52
N LYS A 138 2.14 16.62 13.43
CA LYS A 138 3.26 17.50 13.08
C LYS A 138 4.25 17.56 14.24
N LEU A 139 5.53 17.32 13.95
CA LEU A 139 6.61 17.46 14.92
C LEU A 139 6.93 18.96 15.12
N PRO A 140 7.29 19.40 16.35
CA PRO A 140 7.80 20.74 16.58
C PRO A 140 9.02 21.01 15.71
N LEU A 141 9.15 22.23 15.19
CA LEU A 141 10.37 22.65 14.50
C LEU A 141 11.50 22.84 15.52
N GLU A 142 12.74 22.52 15.12
CA GLU A 142 13.93 22.77 15.93
C GLU A 142 14.08 24.27 16.26
N ALA A 143 14.66 24.56 17.43
CA ALA A 143 14.82 25.93 17.91
C ALA A 143 15.74 26.73 16.95
N GLY A 144 15.15 27.68 16.21
CA GLY A 144 15.85 28.51 15.22
C GLY A 144 15.57 28.16 13.76
N ALA A 145 14.75 27.14 13.47
CA ALA A 145 14.31 26.85 12.11
C ALA A 145 13.23 27.85 11.63
N ASP A 146 13.45 28.44 10.45
CA ASP A 146 12.46 29.34 9.83
C ASP A 146 11.23 28.53 9.38
N PRO A 147 10.02 28.82 9.91
CA PRO A 147 8.80 28.07 9.60
C PRO A 147 8.36 28.17 8.14
N GLU A 148 8.81 29.17 7.37
CA GLU A 148 8.43 29.29 5.95
C GLU A 148 9.30 28.44 5.01
N THR A 149 10.55 28.16 5.38
CA THR A 149 11.49 27.40 4.53
C THR A 149 11.67 25.95 4.95
N THR A 150 11.29 25.60 6.19
CA THR A 150 11.58 24.30 6.77
C THR A 150 10.43 23.32 6.56
N THR A 151 10.71 22.19 5.90
CA THR A 151 9.73 21.11 5.73
C THR A 151 9.32 20.55 7.09
N HIS A 152 8.03 20.58 7.39
CA HIS A 152 7.49 19.99 8.61
C HIS A 152 7.58 18.45 8.58
N GLN A 153 8.09 17.88 9.65
CA GLN A 153 8.15 16.43 9.86
C GLN A 153 6.89 15.92 10.59
N TYR A 154 6.55 14.64 10.43
CA TYR A 154 5.32 14.06 10.97
C TYR A 154 5.52 12.68 11.61
N GLY A 155 4.88 12.44 12.76
CA GLY A 155 4.87 11.16 13.50
C GLY A 155 3.63 10.29 13.29
N LYS A 156 3.75 8.98 13.57
CA LYS A 156 2.70 7.96 13.39
C LYS A 156 1.86 7.77 14.67
N GLY A 157 0.57 8.13 14.63
CA GLY A 157 -0.16 8.63 15.80
C GLY A 157 -0.96 7.68 16.68
N ALA A 158 -1.06 6.40 16.36
CA ALA A 158 -2.05 5.53 17.02
C ALA A 158 -1.65 5.07 18.44
N ALA A 159 -0.37 5.08 18.79
CA ALA A 159 0.14 4.51 20.05
C ALA A 159 0.43 5.54 21.16
N ALA A 160 0.00 6.81 21.00
CA ALA A 160 0.24 7.85 22.01
C ALA A 160 -0.34 7.54 23.40
N PRO A 161 -1.58 7.00 23.51
CA PRO A 161 -2.13 6.62 24.82
C PRO A 161 -1.33 5.47 25.45
N LEU A 162 -0.86 4.53 24.63
CA LEU A 162 -0.06 3.39 25.08
C LEU A 162 1.31 3.84 25.58
N ALA A 163 1.98 4.77 24.87
CA ALA A 163 3.25 5.33 25.30
C ALA A 163 3.15 6.04 26.66
N ARG A 164 2.07 6.80 26.89
CA ARG A 164 1.80 7.47 28.18
C ARG A 164 1.46 6.46 29.28
N TRP A 165 0.68 5.42 28.95
CA TRP A 165 0.36 4.36 29.90
C TRP A 165 1.60 3.57 30.34
N CYS A 166 2.55 3.38 29.42
CA CYS A 166 3.85 2.78 29.69
C CYS A 166 4.84 3.71 30.43
N GLY A 167 4.43 4.92 30.83
CA GLY A 167 5.24 5.82 31.65
C GLY A 167 6.28 6.65 30.90
N LEU A 168 6.27 6.68 29.56
CA LEU A 168 7.17 7.54 28.79
C LEU A 168 6.77 9.02 28.96
N ARG A 169 7.63 9.83 29.59
CA ARG A 169 7.36 11.27 29.83
C ARG A 169 7.91 12.19 28.74
N SER A 170 9.05 11.86 28.11
CA SER A 170 9.64 12.63 27.02
C SER A 170 8.80 12.53 25.74
N ARG A 171 8.52 13.68 25.09
CA ARG A 171 7.77 13.72 23.82
C ARG A 171 8.56 13.05 22.69
N GLY A 172 9.87 13.25 22.61
CA GLY A 172 10.76 12.57 21.66
C GLY A 172 10.70 11.04 21.79
N LYS A 173 10.88 10.53 23.02
CA LYS A 173 10.81 9.08 23.33
C LYS A 173 9.41 8.52 23.02
N GLN A 174 8.33 9.26 23.28
CA GLN A 174 6.97 8.88 22.88
C GLN A 174 6.83 8.74 21.35
N TYR A 175 7.33 9.69 20.56
CA TYR A 175 7.22 9.62 19.10
C TYR A 175 7.97 8.41 18.52
N ARG A 176 9.21 8.19 18.96
CA ARG A 176 10.02 7.04 18.52
C ARG A 176 9.38 5.71 18.92
N PHE A 177 8.86 5.63 20.14
CA PHE A 177 8.09 4.48 20.59
C PHE A 177 6.87 4.23 19.68
N MET A 178 6.14 5.27 19.31
CA MET A 178 4.96 5.15 18.45
C MET A 178 5.30 4.68 17.02
N GLU A 179 6.42 5.16 16.45
CA GLU A 179 6.92 4.71 15.16
C GLU A 179 7.30 3.22 15.16
N GLN A 180 8.00 2.78 16.20
CA GLN A 180 8.36 1.36 16.36
C GLN A 180 7.12 0.51 16.64
N MET A 181 6.18 1.00 17.44
CA MET A 181 4.94 0.27 17.72
C MET A 181 4.07 0.10 16.48
N TYR A 182 3.96 1.12 15.62
CA TYR A 182 3.30 0.99 14.31
C TYR A 182 3.92 -0.14 13.50
N THR A 183 5.25 -0.16 13.44
CA THR A 183 6.01 -1.17 12.69
C THR A 183 5.82 -2.57 13.29
N ALA A 184 5.84 -2.68 14.61
CA ALA A 184 5.60 -3.93 15.34
C ALA A 184 4.18 -4.46 15.14
N ILE A 185 3.15 -3.61 15.19
CA ILE A 185 1.77 -4.03 14.94
C ILE A 185 1.59 -4.47 13.48
N TYR A 186 2.13 -3.69 12.53
CA TYR A 186 2.05 -4.00 11.12
C TYR A 186 2.66 -5.37 10.80
N PHE A 187 3.93 -5.58 11.17
CA PHE A 187 4.61 -6.86 10.90
C PHE A 187 4.16 -7.99 11.81
N GLY A 188 3.63 -7.69 13.00
CA GLY A 188 3.02 -8.69 13.90
C GLY A 188 1.75 -9.31 13.30
N ILE A 189 1.04 -8.59 12.42
CA ILE A 189 -0.11 -9.11 11.67
C ILE A 189 0.34 -9.68 10.32
N LEU A 190 1.13 -8.92 9.56
CA LEU A 190 1.49 -9.28 8.19
C LEU A 190 2.49 -10.43 8.11
N GLY A 191 3.35 -10.63 9.12
CA GLY A 191 4.28 -11.76 9.18
C GLY A 191 3.54 -13.11 9.20
N PRO A 192 2.63 -13.36 10.16
CA PRO A 192 1.80 -14.57 10.18
C PRO A 192 0.92 -14.74 8.94
N VAL A 193 0.33 -13.66 8.42
CA VAL A 193 -0.44 -13.70 7.17
C VAL A 193 0.45 -14.11 5.99
N GLY A 194 1.68 -13.60 5.93
CA GLY A 194 2.67 -13.99 4.94
C GLY A 194 3.02 -15.48 5.02
N MET A 195 3.27 -16.00 6.23
CA MET A 195 3.49 -17.43 6.43
C MET A 195 2.28 -18.27 5.99
N TYR A 196 1.06 -17.84 6.31
CA TYR A 196 -0.16 -18.50 5.83
C TYR A 196 -0.23 -18.52 4.31
N VAL A 197 0.01 -17.38 3.64
CA VAL A 197 0.06 -17.29 2.18
C VAL A 197 1.14 -18.21 1.60
N MET A 198 2.34 -18.25 2.19
CA MET A 198 3.42 -19.12 1.74
C MET A 198 3.07 -20.61 1.86
N SER A 199 2.34 -21.01 2.88
CA SER A 199 1.90 -22.42 3.06
C SER A 199 1.02 -22.93 1.92
N ARG A 200 0.41 -22.01 1.16
CA ARG A 200 -0.44 -22.30 0.01
C ARG A 200 0.34 -22.38 -1.30
N THR A 201 1.66 -22.22 -1.25
CA THR A 201 2.55 -22.19 -2.43
C THR A 201 3.61 -23.28 -2.32
N PRO A 202 4.23 -23.70 -3.45
CA PRO A 202 5.34 -24.66 -3.42
C PRO A 202 6.60 -24.12 -2.72
N VAL A 203 6.62 -22.83 -2.36
CA VAL A 203 7.72 -22.15 -1.64
C VAL A 203 7.65 -22.40 -0.13
N TRP A 204 6.69 -23.19 0.36
CA TRP A 204 6.51 -23.45 1.78
C TRP A 204 7.83 -23.76 2.49
N TYR A 205 8.06 -23.04 3.60
CA TYR A 205 9.28 -23.11 4.38
C TYR A 205 10.57 -22.87 3.57
N PHE A 206 10.52 -21.86 2.70
CA PHE A 206 11.66 -21.42 1.87
C PHE A 206 12.24 -22.54 1.00
N ASN A 207 11.36 -23.35 0.41
CA ASN A 207 11.74 -24.32 -0.62
C ASN A 207 12.11 -23.55 -1.91
N THR A 208 13.41 -23.53 -2.23
CA THR A 208 13.99 -22.82 -3.37
C THR A 208 13.54 -23.40 -4.70
N ARG A 209 13.38 -24.72 -4.77
CA ARG A 209 12.93 -25.41 -5.98
C ARG A 209 11.53 -24.96 -6.38
N GLY A 210 10.65 -24.80 -5.39
CA GLY A 210 9.29 -24.28 -5.58
C GLY A 210 9.23 -22.84 -6.13
N MET A 211 10.33 -22.08 -6.06
CA MET A 211 10.41 -20.74 -6.68
C MET A 211 10.53 -20.80 -8.20
N TYR A 212 10.97 -21.94 -8.77
CA TYR A 212 11.24 -22.10 -10.19
C TYR A 212 10.35 -23.14 -10.86
N GLU A 213 9.84 -24.11 -10.10
CA GLU A 213 8.90 -25.11 -10.60
C GLU A 213 7.65 -24.45 -11.19
N ASN A 214 7.24 -24.91 -12.37
CA ASN A 214 6.09 -24.39 -13.10
C ASN A 214 6.15 -22.89 -13.43
N PHE A 215 7.35 -22.29 -13.43
CA PHE A 215 7.55 -20.94 -13.92
C PHE A 215 7.26 -20.86 -15.43
N PRO A 216 6.53 -19.84 -15.94
CA PRO A 216 6.12 -18.61 -15.25
C PRO A 216 4.82 -18.72 -14.44
N HIS A 217 4.84 -18.19 -13.21
CA HIS A 217 3.67 -18.14 -12.33
C HIS A 217 2.72 -17.00 -12.73
N LYS A 218 1.96 -17.19 -13.81
CA LYS A 218 1.06 -16.16 -14.36
C LYS A 218 -0.15 -15.84 -13.49
N THR A 219 -0.63 -16.84 -12.75
CA THR A 219 -1.84 -16.75 -11.94
C THR A 219 -1.53 -17.04 -10.48
N HIS A 220 -2.13 -16.25 -9.59
CA HIS A 220 -2.00 -16.43 -8.15
C HIS A 220 -3.38 -16.45 -7.49
N GLU A 221 -3.46 -17.15 -6.36
CA GLU A 221 -4.64 -17.09 -5.48
C GLU A 221 -4.90 -15.64 -5.05
N ALA A 222 -6.18 -15.30 -4.80
CA ALA A 222 -6.56 -13.94 -4.43
C ALA A 222 -5.85 -13.46 -3.15
N CYS A 223 -5.67 -14.34 -2.17
CA CYS A 223 -4.96 -14.05 -0.93
C CYS A 223 -3.48 -13.70 -1.17
N PHE A 224 -2.78 -14.47 -2.02
CA PHE A 224 -1.41 -14.20 -2.42
C PHE A 224 -1.31 -12.84 -3.10
N LYS A 225 -2.19 -12.59 -4.09
CA LYS A 225 -2.16 -11.34 -4.85
C LYS A 225 -2.44 -10.13 -3.97
N PHE A 226 -3.39 -10.26 -3.03
CA PHE A 226 -3.67 -9.23 -2.04
C PHE A 226 -2.45 -8.96 -1.16
N TYR A 227 -1.89 -9.98 -0.51
CA TYR A 227 -0.71 -9.85 0.35
C TYR A 227 0.47 -9.21 -0.39
N TYR A 228 0.80 -9.73 -1.57
CA TYR A 228 1.94 -9.25 -2.35
C TYR A 228 1.81 -7.77 -2.76
N LEU A 229 0.62 -7.36 -3.23
CA LEU A 229 0.36 -5.97 -3.62
C LEU A 229 0.21 -5.04 -2.42
N PHE A 230 -0.32 -5.53 -1.30
CA PHE A 230 -0.42 -4.77 -0.06
C PHE A 230 0.97 -4.45 0.51
N GLN A 231 1.87 -5.44 0.52
CA GLN A 231 3.28 -5.27 0.86
C GLN A 231 3.96 -4.29 -0.09
N ALA A 232 3.74 -4.42 -1.41
CA ALA A 232 4.29 -3.48 -2.39
C ALA A 232 3.83 -2.04 -2.12
N ALA A 233 2.55 -1.85 -1.79
CA ALA A 233 2.00 -0.54 -1.46
C ALA A 233 2.60 0.04 -0.18
N TYR A 234 2.80 -0.79 0.87
CA TYR A 234 3.47 -0.38 2.09
C TYR A 234 4.90 0.11 1.83
N TRP A 235 5.70 -0.66 1.09
CA TRP A 235 7.09 -0.28 0.79
C TRP A 235 7.19 0.94 -0.12
N ALA A 236 6.27 1.08 -1.07
CA ALA A 236 6.15 2.30 -1.89
C ALA A 236 5.77 3.51 -1.03
N GLN A 237 4.82 3.35 -0.10
CA GLN A 237 4.42 4.41 0.83
C GLN A 237 5.57 4.83 1.75
N GLN A 238 6.34 3.88 2.31
CA GLN A 238 7.54 4.21 3.09
C GLN A 238 8.59 4.95 2.26
N ALA A 239 8.78 4.57 0.99
CA ALA A 239 9.70 5.29 0.11
C ALA A 239 9.25 6.73 -0.20
N ILE A 240 7.95 6.97 -0.36
CA ILE A 240 7.38 8.31 -0.54
C ILE A 240 7.63 9.17 0.72
N VAL A 241 7.38 8.62 1.91
CA VAL A 241 7.65 9.30 3.18
C VAL A 241 9.12 9.70 3.30
N LEU A 242 10.03 8.80 2.91
CA LEU A 242 11.46 9.06 2.89
C LEU A 242 11.85 10.14 1.87
N LEU A 243 11.31 10.09 0.66
CA LEU A 243 11.63 11.01 -0.44
C LEU A 243 11.12 12.44 -0.17
N LEU A 244 9.96 12.55 0.49
CA LEU A 244 9.39 13.83 0.90
C LEU A 244 10.03 14.40 2.18
N GLY A 245 10.94 13.66 2.82
CA GLY A 245 11.60 14.10 4.06
C GLY A 245 10.63 14.28 5.23
N LEU A 246 9.51 13.55 5.23
CA LEU A 246 8.49 13.66 6.28
C LEU A 246 8.93 12.99 7.60
N GLU A 247 9.97 12.16 7.56
CA GLU A 247 10.63 11.54 8.72
C GLU A 247 12.02 12.16 8.92
N LYS A 248 12.41 12.39 10.18
CA LYS A 248 13.74 12.94 10.53
C LYS A 248 14.85 12.08 9.93
N ARG A 249 15.87 12.74 9.37
CA ARG A 249 16.97 12.05 8.68
C ARG A 249 17.87 11.32 9.67
N ARG A 250 17.92 9.99 9.57
CA ARG A 250 18.82 9.11 10.35
C ARG A 250 20.27 9.19 9.86
N LYS A 251 21.23 8.79 10.71
CA LYS A 251 22.66 8.73 10.36
C LYS A 251 22.98 7.80 9.18
N ASP A 252 22.17 6.77 8.96
CA ASP A 252 22.28 5.79 7.86
C ASP A 252 21.32 6.08 6.70
N PHE A 253 21.00 7.36 6.47
CA PHE A 253 20.01 7.76 5.46
C PHE A 253 20.38 7.34 4.04
N LYS A 254 21.67 7.40 3.65
CA LYS A 254 22.09 7.06 2.29
C LYS A 254 21.89 5.58 2.01
N GLU A 255 22.22 4.74 2.97
CA GLU A 255 22.06 3.29 2.91
C GLU A 255 20.58 2.91 2.93
N LEU A 256 19.77 3.62 3.73
CA LEU A 256 18.31 3.47 3.72
C LEU A 256 17.69 3.84 2.36
N VAL A 257 18.12 4.95 1.75
CA VAL A 257 17.69 5.33 0.38
C VAL A 257 18.10 4.26 -0.64
N GLY A 258 19.36 3.81 -0.58
CA GLY A 258 19.86 2.73 -1.44
C GLY A 258 19.03 1.44 -1.29
N HIS A 259 18.67 1.09 -0.05
CA HIS A 259 17.77 -0.02 0.22
C HIS A 259 16.40 0.17 -0.42
N HIS A 260 15.76 1.33 -0.29
CA HIS A 260 14.46 1.55 -0.93
C HIS A 260 14.52 1.45 -2.45
N ILE A 261 15.60 1.92 -3.08
CA ILE A 261 15.81 1.75 -4.53
C ILE A 261 15.88 0.27 -4.89
N VAL A 262 16.72 -0.51 -4.20
CA VAL A 262 16.90 -1.95 -4.47
C VAL A 262 15.62 -2.72 -4.18
N SER A 263 14.97 -2.47 -3.05
CA SER A 263 13.73 -3.13 -2.64
C SER A 263 12.59 -2.84 -3.61
N LEU A 264 12.36 -1.58 -4.00
CA LEU A 264 11.33 -1.26 -4.99
C LEU A 264 11.63 -1.85 -6.36
N ALA A 265 12.89 -1.89 -6.78
CA ALA A 265 13.29 -2.56 -8.01
C ALA A 265 13.01 -4.06 -7.96
N LEU A 266 13.37 -4.75 -6.86
CA LEU A 266 13.07 -6.16 -6.65
C LEU A 266 11.57 -6.43 -6.72
N ILE A 267 10.75 -5.63 -6.03
CA ILE A 267 9.29 -5.76 -6.01
C ILE A 267 8.71 -5.56 -7.42
N ALA A 268 9.10 -4.47 -8.09
CA ALA A 268 8.58 -4.14 -9.41
C ALA A 268 8.96 -5.19 -10.46
N LEU A 269 10.23 -5.60 -10.50
CA LEU A 269 10.73 -6.56 -11.49
C LEU A 269 10.21 -7.97 -11.21
N SER A 270 10.15 -8.40 -9.95
CA SER A 270 9.62 -9.73 -9.64
C SER A 270 8.12 -9.83 -9.91
N TYR A 271 7.34 -8.75 -9.73
CA TYR A 271 5.95 -8.71 -10.18
C TYR A 271 5.83 -8.69 -11.71
N ARG A 272 6.61 -7.85 -12.39
CA ARG A 272 6.54 -7.67 -13.85
C ARG A 272 6.97 -8.91 -14.64
N PHE A 273 7.92 -9.67 -14.12
CA PHE A 273 8.53 -10.83 -14.78
C PHE A 273 8.22 -12.16 -14.09
N HIS A 274 7.15 -12.22 -13.28
CA HIS A 274 6.63 -13.46 -12.67
C HIS A 274 7.55 -14.17 -11.65
N PHE A 275 8.54 -13.49 -11.08
CA PHE A 275 9.39 -14.00 -9.99
C PHE A 275 8.77 -13.76 -8.59
N THR A 276 7.45 -13.67 -8.50
CA THR A 276 6.71 -13.30 -7.29
C THR A 276 6.88 -14.31 -6.16
N TYR A 277 7.12 -15.59 -6.45
CA TYR A 277 7.39 -16.63 -5.45
C TYR A 277 8.72 -16.42 -4.72
N MET A 278 9.75 -15.97 -5.44
CA MET A 278 10.99 -15.53 -4.82
C MET A 278 10.77 -14.25 -4.01
N GLY A 279 10.03 -13.29 -4.56
CA GLY A 279 9.66 -12.05 -3.86
C GLY A 279 8.88 -12.30 -2.57
N LEU A 280 7.97 -13.28 -2.55
CA LEU A 280 7.21 -13.70 -1.36
C LEU A 280 8.15 -14.19 -0.25
N ALA A 281 9.13 -15.03 -0.59
CA ALA A 281 10.11 -15.51 0.37
C ALA A 281 10.95 -14.36 0.94
N VAL A 282 11.41 -13.43 0.10
CA VAL A 282 12.16 -12.25 0.55
C VAL A 282 11.31 -11.39 1.49
N TYR A 283 10.06 -11.07 1.12
CA TYR A 283 9.15 -10.31 1.99
C TYR A 283 9.00 -10.93 3.38
N ILE A 284 8.74 -12.23 3.45
CA ILE A 284 8.50 -12.90 4.75
C ILE A 284 9.74 -12.87 5.63
N THR A 285 10.93 -13.13 5.09
CA THR A 285 12.18 -12.99 5.88
C THR A 285 12.36 -11.58 6.41
N HIS A 286 12.00 -10.58 5.61
CA HIS A 286 12.18 -9.17 5.93
C HIS A 286 11.17 -8.71 6.98
N ASP A 287 9.88 -8.92 6.74
CA ASP A 287 8.78 -8.56 7.62
C ASP A 287 8.94 -9.18 9.02
N ILE A 288 9.24 -10.48 9.11
CA ILE A 288 9.38 -11.15 10.42
C ILE A 288 10.59 -10.59 11.18
N SER A 289 11.73 -10.38 10.52
CA SER A 289 12.89 -9.79 11.21
C SER A 289 12.66 -8.34 11.66
N ASP A 290 11.90 -7.55 10.90
CA ASP A 290 11.59 -6.15 11.23
C ASP A 290 10.62 -6.07 12.40
N PHE A 291 9.75 -7.06 12.58
CA PHE A 291 8.98 -7.22 13.81
C PHE A 291 9.89 -7.31 15.05
N PHE A 292 10.90 -8.18 15.04
CA PHE A 292 11.84 -8.34 16.15
C PHE A 292 12.73 -7.10 16.35
N LEU A 293 13.11 -6.41 15.27
CA LEU A 293 13.82 -5.14 15.35
C LEU A 293 12.96 -4.07 16.04
N ALA A 294 11.71 -3.89 15.61
CA ALA A 294 10.84 -2.85 16.14
C ALA A 294 10.46 -3.09 17.61
N THR A 295 10.18 -4.35 17.95
CA THR A 295 9.86 -4.74 19.33
C THR A 295 11.07 -4.68 20.27
N SER A 296 12.28 -5.00 19.80
CA SER A 296 13.49 -4.84 20.63
C SER A 296 13.76 -3.37 20.96
N LYS A 297 13.58 -2.47 20.00
CA LYS A 297 13.63 -1.01 20.25
C LYS A 297 12.55 -0.55 21.21
N THR A 298 11.34 -1.07 21.05
CA THR A 298 10.22 -0.79 21.95
C THR A 298 10.54 -1.20 23.39
N MET A 299 11.12 -2.40 23.59
CA MET A 299 11.55 -2.86 24.91
C MET A 299 12.69 -2.02 25.50
N ASN A 300 13.61 -1.55 24.65
CA ASN A 300 14.66 -0.63 25.06
C ASN A 300 14.08 0.71 25.54
N TYR A 301 13.09 1.26 24.83
CA TYR A 301 12.43 2.50 25.27
C TYR A 301 11.65 2.35 26.58
N LEU A 302 11.23 1.14 26.91
CA LEU A 302 10.55 0.83 28.17
C LEU A 302 11.50 0.49 29.31
N ASP A 303 12.82 0.51 29.08
CA ASP A 303 13.84 0.12 30.05
C ASP A 303 13.53 -1.23 30.70
N SER A 304 13.01 -2.18 29.90
CA SER A 304 12.56 -3.49 30.37
C SER A 304 13.75 -4.39 30.76
N ILE A 305 13.61 -5.13 31.87
CA ILE A 305 14.60 -6.13 32.31
C ILE A 305 14.86 -7.23 31.27
N PHE A 306 13.89 -7.49 30.39
CA PHE A 306 14.02 -8.51 29.33
C PHE A 306 14.72 -8.00 28.07
N MET A 307 15.18 -6.74 28.04
CA MET A 307 15.81 -6.13 26.87
C MET A 307 17.01 -6.95 26.37
N GLY A 308 17.93 -7.36 27.26
CA GLY A 308 19.13 -8.12 26.88
C GLY A 308 18.81 -9.48 26.22
N PRO A 309 18.06 -10.38 26.90
CA PRO A 309 17.64 -11.65 26.31
C PRO A 309 16.84 -11.49 25.01
N TYR A 310 15.96 -10.49 24.93
CA TYR A 310 15.18 -10.23 23.73
C TYR A 310 16.05 -9.70 22.57
N PHE A 311 17.02 -8.85 22.86
CA PHE A 311 17.98 -8.37 21.87
C PHE A 311 18.83 -9.51 21.29
N ALA A 312 19.23 -10.49 22.12
CA ALA A 312 19.90 -11.70 21.65
C ALA A 312 19.00 -12.55 20.74
N LEU A 313 17.71 -12.71 21.10
CA LEU A 313 16.72 -13.38 20.24
C LEU A 313 16.55 -12.65 18.90
N PHE A 314 16.43 -11.33 18.93
CA PHE A 314 16.38 -10.49 17.74
C PHE A 314 17.60 -10.71 16.84
N MET A 315 18.81 -10.67 17.40
CA MET A 315 20.05 -10.88 16.65
C MET A 315 20.10 -12.27 16.00
N GLY A 316 19.71 -13.32 16.74
CA GLY A 316 19.61 -14.67 16.20
C GLY A 316 18.61 -14.77 15.05
N MET A 317 17.43 -14.15 15.21
CA MET A 317 16.40 -14.13 14.18
C MET A 317 16.84 -13.32 12.95
N TRP A 318 17.54 -12.20 13.14
CA TRP A 318 18.13 -11.41 12.06
C TRP A 318 19.13 -12.24 11.26
N ILE A 319 20.09 -12.91 11.93
CA ILE A 319 21.07 -13.78 11.27
C ILE A 319 20.38 -14.88 10.47
N TYR A 320 19.41 -15.57 11.07
CA TYR A 320 18.71 -16.66 10.38
C TYR A 320 17.90 -16.17 9.17
N LEU A 321 17.04 -15.15 9.36
CA LEU A 321 16.13 -14.69 8.31
C LEU A 321 16.84 -13.85 7.24
N ARG A 322 17.62 -12.83 7.64
CA ARG A 322 18.25 -11.86 6.72
C ARG A 322 19.55 -12.34 6.09
N HIS A 323 20.18 -13.37 6.66
CA HIS A 323 21.43 -13.91 6.10
C HIS A 323 21.28 -15.34 5.67
N TYR A 324 21.02 -16.29 6.58
CA TYR A 324 20.98 -17.71 6.20
C TYR A 324 19.94 -18.00 5.11
N LEU A 325 18.68 -17.58 5.30
CA LEU A 325 17.63 -17.81 4.30
C LEU A 325 17.82 -16.98 3.03
N ASN A 326 18.23 -15.72 3.13
CA ASN A 326 18.47 -14.88 1.95
C ASN A 326 19.67 -15.36 1.13
N LEU A 327 20.74 -15.83 1.76
CA LEU A 327 21.87 -16.48 1.10
C LEU A 327 21.45 -17.80 0.46
N LYS A 328 20.57 -18.58 1.09
CA LYS A 328 19.98 -19.78 0.47
C LYS A 328 19.22 -19.44 -0.81
N ILE A 329 18.40 -18.37 -0.78
CA ILE A 329 17.68 -17.88 -1.97
C ILE A 329 18.67 -17.42 -3.05
N LEU A 330 19.66 -16.62 -2.68
CA LEU A 330 20.69 -16.13 -3.61
C LEU A 330 21.50 -17.29 -4.21
N PHE A 331 21.90 -18.28 -3.40
CA PHE A 331 22.63 -19.46 -3.86
C PHE A 331 21.82 -20.28 -4.87
N SER A 332 20.50 -20.36 -4.69
CA SER A 332 19.61 -21.06 -5.63
C SER A 332 19.59 -20.46 -7.04
N LEU A 333 19.98 -19.18 -7.20
CA LEU A 333 20.14 -18.58 -8.53
C LEU A 333 21.29 -19.19 -9.33
N PHE A 334 22.32 -19.68 -8.64
CA PHE A 334 23.50 -20.28 -9.26
C PHE A 334 23.32 -21.78 -9.51
N THR A 335 22.49 -22.47 -8.73
CA THR A 335 22.31 -23.93 -8.80
C THR A 335 21.02 -24.36 -9.48
N GLU A 336 19.89 -23.77 -9.10
CA GLU A 336 18.55 -24.26 -9.45
C GLU A 336 17.88 -23.44 -10.57
N PHE A 337 18.19 -22.15 -10.69
CA PHE A 337 17.51 -21.25 -11.64
C PHE A 337 17.58 -21.74 -13.10
N ARG A 338 18.74 -22.26 -13.53
CA ARG A 338 18.94 -22.78 -14.89
C ARG A 338 18.42 -24.21 -15.06
N THR A 339 18.39 -24.99 -13.99
CA THR A 339 18.16 -26.45 -14.05
C THR A 339 16.69 -26.83 -13.79
N VAL A 340 15.95 -26.01 -13.05
CA VAL A 340 14.54 -26.28 -12.69
C VAL A 340 13.60 -25.55 -13.65
N GLY A 341 12.91 -26.31 -14.49
CA GLY A 341 11.97 -25.79 -15.49
C GLY A 341 12.68 -25.18 -16.73
N PRO A 342 11.92 -24.69 -17.72
CA PRO A 342 12.48 -24.12 -18.93
C PRO A 342 13.43 -22.95 -18.65
N TYR A 343 14.50 -22.87 -19.42
CA TYR A 343 15.49 -21.79 -19.38
C TYR A 343 15.68 -21.25 -20.79
N GLU A 344 14.68 -20.51 -21.23
CA GLU A 344 14.59 -19.90 -22.54
C GLU A 344 13.85 -18.58 -22.42
N MET A 345 14.00 -17.70 -23.41
CA MET A 345 13.31 -16.42 -23.42
C MET A 345 12.15 -16.50 -24.41
N ASP A 346 10.93 -16.43 -23.89
CA ASP A 346 9.72 -16.41 -24.72
C ASP A 346 8.75 -15.34 -24.19
N TRP A 347 8.64 -14.27 -24.98
CA TRP A 347 7.78 -13.12 -24.68
C TRP A 347 6.29 -13.44 -24.78
N GLU A 348 5.90 -14.33 -25.69
CA GLU A 348 4.50 -14.69 -25.93
C GLU A 348 3.97 -15.50 -24.75
N ASN A 349 4.78 -16.47 -24.28
CA ASN A 349 4.44 -17.27 -23.12
C ASN A 349 4.85 -16.64 -21.78
N GLY A 350 5.42 -15.44 -21.78
CA GLY A 350 5.84 -14.75 -20.55
C GLY A 350 6.92 -15.52 -19.77
N GLN A 351 7.71 -16.33 -20.46
CA GLN A 351 8.82 -17.08 -19.92
C GLN A 351 10.07 -16.19 -19.97
N PHE A 352 10.45 -15.68 -18.80
CA PHE A 352 11.54 -14.73 -18.65
C PHE A 352 12.77 -15.31 -17.98
N LYS A 353 12.84 -16.63 -17.74
CA LYS A 353 14.05 -17.28 -17.18
C LYS A 353 15.13 -17.40 -18.24
N CYS A 354 16.08 -16.48 -18.20
CA CYS A 354 17.26 -16.47 -19.05
C CYS A 354 18.49 -15.93 -18.30
N LEU A 355 19.63 -15.81 -18.99
CA LEU A 355 20.86 -15.31 -18.39
C LEU A 355 20.69 -13.88 -17.88
N LEU A 356 20.00 -13.04 -18.65
CA LEU A 356 19.75 -11.65 -18.29
C LEU A 356 18.94 -11.54 -17.00
N SER A 357 17.84 -12.30 -16.87
CA SER A 357 17.04 -12.30 -15.65
C SER A 357 17.81 -12.86 -14.45
N ASN A 358 18.67 -13.87 -14.67
CA ASN A 358 19.50 -14.44 -13.60
C ASN A 358 20.47 -13.38 -13.08
N VAL A 359 21.21 -12.72 -13.97
CA VAL A 359 22.16 -11.66 -13.61
C VAL A 359 21.46 -10.50 -12.90
N ILE A 360 20.35 -9.97 -13.45
CA ILE A 360 19.62 -8.85 -12.83
C ILE A 360 19.11 -9.24 -11.43
N THR A 361 18.45 -10.39 -11.31
CA THR A 361 17.89 -10.86 -10.02
C THR A 361 19.02 -11.12 -9.02
N GLY A 362 20.11 -11.74 -9.47
CA GLY A 362 21.28 -12.02 -8.65
C GLY A 362 21.97 -10.74 -8.15
N THR A 363 22.17 -9.75 -9.03
CA THR A 363 22.75 -8.45 -8.64
C THR A 363 21.88 -7.73 -7.62
N LEU A 364 20.55 -7.70 -7.82
CA LEU A 364 19.64 -7.03 -6.89
C LEU A 364 19.57 -7.74 -5.54
N LEU A 365 19.49 -9.07 -5.51
CA LEU A 365 19.51 -9.84 -4.26
C LEU A 365 20.87 -9.75 -3.55
N ALA A 366 21.98 -9.76 -4.29
CA ALA A 366 23.31 -9.56 -3.71
C ALA A 366 23.46 -8.15 -3.12
N SER A 367 22.91 -7.13 -3.79
CA SER A 367 22.89 -5.75 -3.28
C SER A 367 22.06 -5.65 -1.98
N LEU A 368 20.90 -6.30 -1.96
CA LEU A 368 20.06 -6.41 -0.76
C LEU A 368 20.81 -7.14 0.37
N GLN A 369 21.52 -8.23 0.06
CA GLN A 369 22.32 -8.98 1.04
C GLN A 369 23.49 -8.16 1.61
N ALA A 370 24.15 -7.35 0.78
CA ALA A 370 25.23 -6.46 1.20
C ALA A 370 24.72 -5.38 2.18
N LEU A 371 23.56 -4.78 1.91
CA LEU A 371 22.90 -3.84 2.83
C LEU A 371 22.51 -4.51 4.16
N ASN A 372 21.99 -5.75 4.10
CA ASN A 372 21.70 -6.51 5.32
C ASN A 372 22.98 -6.80 6.14
N LEU A 373 24.12 -7.05 5.50
CA LEU A 373 25.42 -7.21 6.19
C LEU A 373 25.91 -5.91 6.82
N PHE A 374 25.72 -4.78 6.14
CA PHE A 374 26.01 -3.47 6.70
C PHE A 374 25.25 -3.23 8.00
N TRP A 375 23.94 -3.51 8.05
CA TRP A 375 23.19 -3.38 9.30
C TRP A 375 23.53 -4.44 10.34
N LEU A 376 23.88 -5.67 9.94
CA LEU A 376 24.36 -6.69 10.87
C LEU A 376 25.61 -6.21 11.62
N PHE A 377 26.54 -5.54 10.93
CA PHE A 377 27.72 -4.95 11.58
C PHE A 377 27.34 -4.01 12.73
N PHE A 378 26.32 -3.15 12.54
CA PHE A 378 25.83 -2.28 13.62
C PHE A 378 25.17 -3.07 14.74
N ILE A 379 24.36 -4.08 14.43
CA ILE A 379 23.71 -4.92 15.45
C ILE A 379 24.76 -5.61 16.32
N VAL A 380 25.79 -6.20 15.71
CA VAL A 380 26.89 -6.87 16.43
C VAL A 380 27.72 -5.85 17.22
N ARG A 381 27.96 -4.65 16.66
CA ARG A 381 28.65 -3.58 17.38
C ARG A 381 27.87 -3.14 18.64
N ILE A 382 26.55 -3.02 18.56
CA ILE A 382 25.70 -2.71 19.72
C ILE A 382 25.74 -3.87 20.73
N ALA A 383 25.66 -5.12 20.26
CA ALA A 383 25.77 -6.31 21.11
C ALA A 383 27.09 -6.34 21.88
N TYR A 384 28.21 -6.04 21.20
CA TYR A 384 29.54 -5.97 21.80
C TYR A 384 29.60 -4.88 22.87
N ARG A 385 29.10 -3.67 22.59
CA ARG A 385 29.08 -2.59 23.59
C ARG A 385 28.20 -2.92 24.78
N PHE A 386 27.05 -3.55 24.56
CA PHE A 386 26.17 -4.00 25.64
C PHE A 386 26.86 -5.03 26.54
N ALA A 387 27.51 -6.03 25.94
CA ALA A 387 28.17 -7.12 26.67
C ALA A 387 29.45 -6.70 27.41
N PHE A 388 30.26 -5.80 26.82
CA PHE A 388 31.59 -5.47 27.33
C PHE A 388 31.70 -4.08 27.98
N ALA A 389 30.83 -3.13 27.62
CA ALA A 389 30.89 -1.76 28.15
C ALA A 389 29.71 -1.42 29.08
N GLY A 390 28.70 -2.29 29.22
CA GLY A 390 27.51 -2.03 30.04
C GLY A 390 26.66 -0.85 29.55
N VAL A 391 26.91 -0.34 28.34
CA VAL A 391 26.19 0.79 27.75
C VAL A 391 25.25 0.27 26.67
N ALA A 392 23.95 0.34 26.94
CA ALA A 392 22.87 -0.08 26.04
C ALA A 392 22.46 1.01 25.02
N LYS A 393 23.39 1.89 24.64
CA LYS A 393 23.09 3.05 23.79
C LYS A 393 23.33 2.72 22.30
N ASP A 394 22.30 2.91 21.47
CA ASP A 394 22.33 2.68 20.02
C ASP A 394 22.93 3.91 19.29
N ASP A 395 24.23 3.83 18.93
CA ASP A 395 24.97 4.92 18.24
C ASP A 395 24.35 5.34 16.89
N ARG A 396 23.49 4.52 16.29
CA ARG A 396 22.76 4.85 15.04
C ARG A 396 21.67 5.90 15.28
N SER A 397 21.16 5.99 16.52
CA SER A 397 20.10 6.91 16.93
C SER A 397 20.59 8.24 17.52
N ASP A 398 21.90 8.41 17.73
CA ASP A 398 22.53 9.60 18.35
C ASP A 398 22.28 10.96 17.64
N GLY A 399 21.56 10.98 16.51
CA GLY A 399 21.04 12.25 15.96
C GLY A 399 19.74 12.71 16.62
N ASP A 400 19.18 11.91 17.53
CA ASP A 400 17.93 12.18 18.24
C ASP A 400 18.13 12.57 19.71
N ASP A 401 19.21 12.14 20.35
CA ASP A 401 19.52 12.47 21.75
C ASP A 401 20.11 13.87 21.92
N SER A 402 20.73 14.44 20.87
CA SER A 402 21.22 15.83 20.89
C SER A 402 20.09 16.84 21.10
N ASP A 403 18.93 16.59 20.51
CA ASP A 403 17.73 17.41 20.68
C ASP A 403 17.16 17.29 22.11
N GLU A 404 17.42 16.17 22.80
CA GLU A 404 16.97 15.96 24.19
C GLU A 404 17.80 16.77 25.18
N GLU A 405 19.09 16.99 24.91
CA GLU A 405 19.95 17.87 25.70
C GLU A 405 19.57 19.33 25.50
N GLU A 406 19.22 19.73 24.27
CA GLU A 406 18.76 21.09 23.95
C GLU A 406 17.33 21.37 24.47
N GLU A 407 16.40 20.42 24.39
CA GLU A 407 15.04 20.58 24.95
C GLU A 407 15.10 20.66 26.48
N GLN A 408 15.92 19.83 27.14
CA GLN A 408 16.14 19.90 28.59
C GLN A 408 16.88 21.18 29.04
N ALA A 409 17.84 21.67 28.24
CA ALA A 409 18.50 22.94 28.50
C ALA A 409 17.52 24.12 28.37
N SER A 410 16.67 24.13 27.33
CA SER A 410 15.67 25.19 27.11
C SER A 410 14.55 25.22 28.17
N LEU A 411 14.21 24.06 28.74
CA LEU A 411 13.24 23.95 29.85
C LEU A 411 13.86 24.43 31.17
N LYS A 412 15.13 24.11 31.43
CA LYS A 412 15.86 24.63 32.60
C LYS A 412 16.08 26.14 32.51
N GLU A 413 16.36 26.67 31.33
CA GLU A 413 16.51 28.11 31.10
C GLU A 413 15.20 28.87 31.30
N LYS A 414 14.04 28.26 30.97
CA LYS A 414 12.72 28.85 31.28
C LYS A 414 12.35 28.84 32.76
N ASP A 415 12.77 27.82 33.50
CA ASP A 415 12.56 27.76 34.96
C ASP A 415 13.53 28.70 35.70
N GLU A 416 14.75 28.93 35.19
CA GLU A 416 15.71 29.92 35.74
C GLU A 416 15.42 31.37 35.33
N ALA A 417 14.77 31.62 34.18
CA ALA A 417 14.42 32.96 33.69
C ALA A 417 13.18 33.59 34.38
N THR A 418 12.64 32.96 35.43
CA THR A 418 11.75 33.64 36.39
C THR A 418 12.46 34.04 37.67
N PRO A 419 13.27 35.12 37.70
CA PRO A 419 13.69 35.72 38.95
C PRO A 419 12.62 36.66 39.48
N LEU A 420 12.38 36.50 40.78
CA LEU A 420 11.68 37.38 41.71
C LEU A 420 11.78 38.89 41.36
N LEU A 421 10.63 39.55 41.17
CA LEU A 421 10.47 40.98 41.47
C LEU A 421 9.30 41.20 42.44
N ASN A 422 9.72 41.20 43.70
CA ASN A 422 9.30 41.93 44.90
C ASN A 422 8.03 42.82 44.88
N GLY A 423 7.32 42.82 46.01
CA GLY A 423 6.22 43.74 46.29
C GLY A 423 6.67 45.18 46.62
N GLY A 424 5.68 46.08 46.69
CA GLY A 424 5.82 47.43 47.23
C GLY A 424 4.84 48.45 46.64
N ASN A 425 4.02 49.04 47.50
CA ASN A 425 2.98 50.08 47.32
C ASN A 425 3.23 51.22 46.29
N GLY A 426 2.13 51.76 45.77
CA GLY A 426 2.05 53.12 45.22
C GLY A 426 0.66 53.46 44.65
N ASP A 427 -0.02 54.41 45.30
CA ASP A 427 -1.35 54.94 44.99
C ASP A 427 -1.50 55.55 43.57
N ALA A 428 -2.70 55.43 42.96
CA ALA A 428 -3.43 56.54 42.31
C ALA A 428 -4.78 56.11 41.68
N ASN A 429 -5.81 56.85 42.09
CA ASN A 429 -7.20 57.02 41.61
C ASN A 429 -7.57 56.70 40.14
N GLY A 430 -8.82 56.25 39.95
CA GLY A 430 -9.52 56.39 38.66
C GLY A 430 -10.84 55.64 38.44
N ALA A 431 -11.91 56.01 39.16
CA ALA A 431 -13.32 56.04 38.72
C ALA A 431 -14.11 54.76 38.31
N LEU A 432 -15.11 54.45 39.16
CA LEU A 432 -16.55 54.24 38.87
C LEU A 432 -17.00 53.08 37.96
N ASN A 433 -17.66 52.06 38.55
CA ASN A 433 -19.13 51.98 38.53
C ASN A 433 -19.72 50.87 39.42
N ALA A 434 -20.72 51.31 40.20
CA ALA A 434 -21.80 50.64 40.92
C ALA A 434 -22.00 49.10 40.79
N ARG A 435 -22.26 48.40 41.91
CA ARG A 435 -23.63 48.24 42.47
C ARG A 435 -23.65 47.40 43.79
N ALA A 436 -24.07 48.07 44.86
CA ALA A 436 -24.96 47.69 45.96
C ALA A 436 -24.95 46.29 46.66
N ASN A 437 -25.14 46.41 47.99
CA ASN A 437 -25.58 45.45 49.02
C ASN A 437 -24.46 44.59 49.64
N GLY A 438 -24.09 44.72 50.90
CA GLY A 438 -24.77 45.25 52.08
C GLY A 438 -24.97 44.11 53.08
N ALA A 439 -24.11 44.03 54.11
CA ALA A 439 -24.43 43.52 55.45
C ALA A 439 -23.17 43.47 56.32
N SER A 440 -23.22 44.26 57.38
CA SER A 440 -22.35 44.28 58.54
C SER A 440 -22.42 42.99 59.36
N SER A 441 -21.28 42.50 59.86
CA SER A 441 -21.15 42.21 61.30
C SER A 441 -19.68 42.10 61.71
N SER A 442 -19.29 43.04 62.57
CA SER A 442 -18.08 43.04 63.38
C SER A 442 -18.10 41.88 64.38
N SER A 443 -16.95 41.23 64.60
CA SER A 443 -16.57 40.64 65.88
C SER A 443 -15.10 40.27 65.90
N ASN A 444 -14.33 41.02 66.71
CA ASN A 444 -13.13 40.64 67.47
C ASN A 444 -13.02 39.12 67.75
N ASN A 445 -11.88 38.46 67.93
CA ASN A 445 -10.72 38.84 68.74
C ASN A 445 -9.61 37.75 68.65
N LYS A 446 -8.37 38.14 69.00
CA LYS A 446 -7.29 37.32 69.61
C LYS A 446 -6.59 36.18 68.84
N LYS A 447 -5.40 36.56 68.35
CA LYS A 447 -4.07 36.00 68.74
C LYS A 447 -4.09 34.79 69.70
N LYS A 448 -3.43 33.70 69.29
CA LYS A 448 -2.46 33.00 70.15
C LYS A 448 -1.37 32.32 69.31
N ALA A 449 -0.14 32.55 69.75
CA ALA A 449 1.11 32.03 69.21
C ALA A 449 1.56 30.75 69.94
N SER A 450 2.66 30.17 69.44
CA SER A 450 3.39 28.97 69.84
C SER A 450 2.71 27.65 69.42
N ARG A 451 3.40 26.72 68.76
CA ARG A 451 4.83 26.39 68.79
C ARG A 451 5.22 25.69 67.50
#